data_AF-A0A964M1K0-F1
#
_entry.id   AF-A0A964M1K0-F1
#
_cell.length_a   1.000
_cell.length_b   1.000
_cell.length_c   1.000
_cell.angle_alpha   90.00
_cell.angle_beta   90.00
_cell.angle_gamma   90.00
#
_symmetry.space_group_name_H-M   'P 1'
#
loop_
_entity.id
_entity.type
_entity.pdbx_description
1 polymer ?
#
loop_
_entity_poly.entity_id
_entity_poly.type
_entity_poly.pdbx_seq_one_letter_code
_entity_poly.pdbx_strand_id
1 'polypeptide(L)'
;MDQNRDSLKTTNPIAGLPGAVFEKAWEVRWALKLAYVGLFIDIALMHSLGTTLLGFSGDMAIVWENVGRIFVGIMVFCLVVSVVIPVLARVAAIMGSFVPWYRLQGPRDYSLFPNYVTFSALREHSLREGNEFLYNYWKRLTMQREEWRQQRFQTGVLVFGLVLMVIANAGVSAHFQLPGLMAYFTFWFGWKGYALLSIVTLYLLHWAWWSSDEIGQIYYPPLAEKLRKNQY
;
A
#
# COMPACT_ATOMS: atom_id res chain seq x y z
N MET A 1 23.94 -21.74 44.35
CA MET A 1 23.82 -22.04 42.90
C MET A 1 22.33 -22.09 42.59
N ASP A 2 21.66 -20.94 42.66
CA ASP A 2 21.31 -20.07 41.51
C ASP A 2 20.14 -20.59 40.67
N GLN A 3 18.97 -20.77 41.30
CA GLN A 3 17.72 -21.12 40.63
C GLN A 3 16.58 -20.14 41.00
N ASN A 4 16.90 -18.88 41.32
CA ASN A 4 15.88 -17.93 41.78
C ASN A 4 16.12 -16.48 41.31
N ARG A 5 16.70 -16.30 40.11
CA ARG A 5 16.90 -14.98 39.50
C ARG A 5 16.21 -14.76 38.15
N ASP A 6 15.60 -15.78 37.56
CA ASP A 6 14.97 -15.67 36.23
C ASP A 6 13.45 -15.48 36.26
N SER A 7 12.80 -15.49 37.44
CA SER A 7 11.34 -15.34 37.57
C SER A 7 10.86 -13.91 37.78
N LEU A 8 11.74 -12.90 37.80
CA LEU A 8 11.40 -11.52 38.16
C LEU A 8 11.79 -10.44 37.14
N LYS A 9 12.20 -10.80 35.91
CA LYS A 9 12.23 -9.83 34.81
C LYS A 9 10.84 -9.69 34.18
N THR A 10 10.00 -8.97 34.93
CA THR A 10 9.17 -7.89 34.40
C THR A 10 8.28 -8.26 33.21
N THR A 11 7.21 -8.99 33.51
CA THR A 11 5.88 -8.72 32.94
C THR A 11 5.53 -7.24 33.16
N ASN A 12 5.97 -6.39 32.23
CA ASN A 12 5.41 -5.06 32.03
C ASN A 12 5.01 -4.96 30.56
N PRO A 13 3.78 -5.39 30.18
CA PRO A 13 3.31 -5.32 28.80
C PRO A 13 3.17 -3.88 28.26
N ILE A 14 3.43 -2.87 29.10
CA ILE A 14 3.29 -1.44 28.78
C ILE A 14 4.61 -0.81 28.33
N ALA A 15 5.77 -1.38 28.69
CA ALA A 15 7.08 -0.78 28.42
C ALA A 15 7.61 -1.02 26.99
N GLY A 16 7.02 -1.94 26.22
CA GLY A 16 7.41 -2.24 24.83
C GLY A 16 6.54 -1.59 23.76
N LEU A 17 5.42 -0.97 24.13
CA LEU A 17 4.40 -0.51 23.18
C LEU A 17 4.79 0.76 22.40
N PRO A 18 5.37 1.82 23.00
CA PRO A 18 5.70 3.01 22.23
C PRO A 18 6.85 2.73 21.25
N GLY A 19 7.95 2.16 21.74
CA GLY A 19 9.16 1.91 20.94
C GLY A 19 8.93 0.98 19.75
N ALA A 20 8.24 -0.14 19.95
CA ALA A 20 7.92 -1.07 18.87
C ALA A 20 6.91 -0.51 17.86
N VAL A 21 6.02 0.39 18.30
CA VAL A 21 5.10 1.11 17.40
C VAL A 21 5.85 2.20 16.62
N PHE A 22 6.82 2.88 17.22
CA PHE A 22 7.66 3.87 16.54
C PHE A 22 8.62 3.23 15.53
N GLU A 23 9.24 2.09 15.86
CA GLU A 23 10.05 1.33 14.90
C GLU A 23 9.20 0.84 13.72
N LYS A 24 7.98 0.34 14.00
CA LYS A 24 7.03 0.01 12.94
C LYS A 24 6.56 1.23 12.17
N ALA A 25 6.41 2.40 12.79
CA ALA A 25 6.00 3.62 12.11
C ALA A 25 7.06 4.11 11.10
N TRP A 26 8.31 3.68 11.23
CA TRP A 26 9.34 3.93 10.23
C TRP A 26 9.18 3.07 8.96
N GLU A 27 8.40 1.99 9.03
CA GLU A 27 7.96 1.28 7.83
C GLU A 27 6.86 2.10 7.13
N VAL A 28 7.11 2.45 5.85
CA VAL A 28 6.21 3.28 5.03
C VAL A 28 4.76 2.79 5.05
N ARG A 29 4.55 1.46 5.05
CA ARG A 29 3.21 0.86 5.08
C ARG A 29 2.45 1.18 6.38
N TRP A 30 3.13 1.22 7.51
CA TRP A 30 2.52 1.55 8.80
C TRP A 30 2.35 3.06 8.98
N ALA A 31 3.31 3.87 8.52
CA ALA A 31 3.14 5.32 8.46
C ALA A 31 1.88 5.70 7.68
N LEU A 32 1.67 5.10 6.51
CA LEU A 32 0.48 5.32 5.69
C LEU A 32 -0.81 4.91 6.42
N LYS A 33 -0.82 3.75 7.09
CA LYS A 33 -1.98 3.30 7.89
C LYS A 33 -2.25 4.22 9.08
N LEU A 34 -1.22 4.76 9.72
CA LEU A 34 -1.37 5.67 10.84
C LEU A 34 -1.96 7.01 10.36
N ALA A 35 -1.45 7.57 9.25
CA ALA A 35 -2.05 8.74 8.61
C ALA A 35 -3.52 8.49 8.23
N TYR A 36 -3.82 7.28 7.77
CA TYR A 36 -5.17 6.83 7.47
C TYR A 36 -6.12 6.94 8.66
N VAL A 37 -5.71 6.37 9.80
CA VAL A 37 -6.48 6.38 11.04
C VAL A 37 -6.60 7.81 11.58
N GLY A 38 -5.53 8.60 11.52
CA GLY A 38 -5.54 10.00 11.95
C GLY A 38 -6.56 10.85 11.20
N LEU A 39 -6.58 10.75 9.86
CA LEU A 39 -7.57 11.47 9.03
C LEU A 39 -9.00 11.01 9.31
N PHE A 40 -9.18 9.71 9.51
CA PHE A 40 -10.50 9.19 9.85
C PHE A 40 -10.99 9.68 11.22
N ILE A 41 -10.14 9.63 12.26
CA ILE A 41 -10.51 10.12 13.58
C ILE A 41 -10.88 11.60 13.49
N ASP A 42 -10.10 12.41 12.77
CA ASP A 42 -10.40 13.84 12.58
C ASP A 42 -11.77 14.06 11.91
N ILE A 43 -12.10 13.28 10.87
CA ILE A 43 -13.44 13.28 10.25
C ILE A 43 -14.54 12.86 11.24
N ALA A 44 -14.30 11.79 12.00
CA ALA A 44 -15.27 11.24 12.94
C ALA A 44 -15.54 12.21 14.10
N LEU A 45 -14.51 12.91 14.59
CA LEU A 45 -14.62 13.96 15.59
C LEU A 45 -15.42 15.15 15.07
N MET A 46 -15.14 15.60 13.83
CA MET A 46 -15.88 16.70 13.22
C MET A 46 -17.37 16.35 13.07
N HIS A 47 -17.68 15.13 12.64
CA HIS A 47 -19.05 14.67 12.45
C HIS A 47 -19.79 14.41 13.77
N SER A 48 -19.12 13.82 14.76
CA SER A 48 -19.79 13.31 15.97
C SER A 48 -19.80 14.30 17.12
N LEU A 49 -18.71 15.08 17.27
CA LEU A 49 -18.52 16.02 18.38
C LEU A 49 -18.46 17.49 17.94
N GLY A 50 -18.40 17.76 16.63
CA GLY A 50 -18.22 19.14 16.13
C GLY A 50 -16.85 19.72 16.46
N THR A 51 -15.87 18.88 16.79
CA THR A 51 -14.51 19.26 17.15
C THR A 51 -13.50 18.60 16.21
N THR A 52 -12.30 19.16 16.10
CA THR A 52 -11.21 18.57 15.31
C THR A 52 -10.22 17.85 16.22
N LEU A 53 -9.36 17.00 15.66
CA LEU A 53 -8.37 16.25 16.43
C LEU A 53 -7.40 17.16 17.20
N LEU A 54 -7.07 18.31 16.63
CA LEU A 54 -6.19 19.32 17.25
C LEU A 54 -6.94 20.26 18.21
N GLY A 55 -8.26 20.40 18.05
CA GLY A 55 -9.11 21.21 18.93
C GLY A 55 -9.74 20.42 20.08
N PHE A 56 -9.50 19.11 20.16
CA PHE A 56 -10.11 18.24 21.16
C PHE A 56 -9.47 18.46 22.54
N SER A 57 -10.26 18.94 23.50
CA SER A 57 -9.81 19.28 24.86
C SER A 57 -9.79 18.11 25.84
N GLY A 58 -10.07 16.87 25.39
CA GLY A 58 -10.02 15.69 26.26
C GLY A 58 -11.24 15.51 27.18
N ASP A 59 -12.33 16.23 26.95
CA ASP A 59 -13.53 16.12 27.78
C ASP A 59 -14.25 14.77 27.56
N MET A 60 -14.05 13.86 28.52
CA MET A 60 -14.60 12.51 28.49
C MET A 60 -16.12 12.48 28.62
N ALA A 61 -16.75 13.53 29.15
CA ALA A 61 -18.21 13.59 29.25
C ALA A 61 -18.87 13.65 27.86
N ILE A 62 -18.32 14.48 26.96
CA ILE A 62 -18.81 14.65 25.59
C ILE A 62 -18.55 13.38 24.77
N VAL A 63 -17.43 12.70 25.02
CA VAL A 63 -17.14 11.39 24.41
C VAL A 63 -18.17 10.35 24.86
N TRP A 64 -18.46 10.27 26.17
CA TRP A 64 -19.40 9.29 26.72
C TRP A 64 -20.83 9.49 26.20
N GLU A 65 -21.27 10.75 26.10
CA GLU A 65 -22.57 11.12 25.55
C GLU A 65 -22.72 10.70 24.07
N ASN A 66 -21.62 10.71 23.30
CA ASN A 66 -21.61 10.39 21.88
C ASN A 66 -21.06 8.99 21.54
N VAL A 67 -20.87 8.10 22.53
CA VAL A 67 -20.30 6.73 22.34
C VAL A 67 -21.00 5.97 21.22
N GLY A 68 -22.33 6.03 21.15
CA GLY A 68 -23.09 5.33 20.11
C GLY A 68 -22.77 5.83 18.70
N ARG A 69 -22.62 7.16 18.51
CA ARG A 69 -22.26 7.76 17.22
C ARG A 69 -20.83 7.41 16.83
N ILE A 70 -19.91 7.42 17.80
CA ILE A 70 -18.50 7.02 17.60
C ILE A 70 -18.43 5.56 17.16
N PHE A 71 -19.19 4.66 17.80
CA PHE A 71 -19.22 3.24 17.43
C PHE A 71 -19.73 3.02 16.01
N VAL A 72 -20.81 3.70 15.62
CA VAL A 72 -21.31 3.67 14.24
C VAL A 72 -20.26 4.21 13.27
N GLY A 73 -19.57 5.29 13.62
CA GLY A 73 -18.47 5.84 12.83
C GLY A 73 -17.36 4.80 12.59
N ILE A 74 -16.93 4.09 13.63
CA ILE A 74 -15.93 3.02 13.52
C ILE A 74 -16.42 1.88 12.61
N MET A 75 -17.69 1.50 12.71
CA MET A 75 -18.26 0.47 11.83
C MET A 75 -18.28 0.91 10.36
N VAL A 76 -18.68 2.15 10.10
CA VAL A 76 -18.64 2.76 8.76
C VAL A 76 -17.20 2.78 8.24
N PHE A 77 -16.22 3.15 9.07
CA PHE A 77 -14.81 3.12 8.70
C PHE A 77 -14.33 1.73 8.31
N CYS A 78 -14.63 0.71 9.13
CA CYS A 78 -14.26 -0.66 8.83
C CYS A 78 -14.85 -1.11 7.49
N LEU A 79 -16.09 -0.74 7.20
CA LEU A 79 -16.75 -1.02 5.93
C LEU A 79 -16.09 -0.28 4.76
N VAL A 80 -15.79 1.02 4.93
CA VAL A 80 -15.14 1.84 3.89
C VAL A 80 -13.76 1.29 3.55
N VAL A 81 -12.94 1.00 4.57
CA VAL A 81 -11.57 0.49 4.39
C VAL A 81 -11.55 -0.93 3.83
N SER A 82 -12.49 -1.79 4.23
CA SER A 82 -12.49 -3.20 3.82
C SER A 82 -13.16 -3.44 2.47
N VAL A 83 -14.15 -2.61 2.09
CA VAL A 83 -14.98 -2.85 0.91
C VAL A 83 -14.88 -1.69 -0.08
N VAL A 84 -15.26 -0.49 0.34
CA VAL A 84 -15.43 0.65 -0.59
C VAL A 84 -14.13 1.00 -1.29
N ILE A 85 -13.04 1.11 -0.54
CA ILE A 85 -11.75 1.56 -1.08
C ILE A 85 -11.11 0.53 -2.01
N PRO A 86 -11.03 -0.77 -1.65
CA PRO A 86 -10.54 -1.78 -2.58
C PRO A 86 -11.34 -1.83 -3.88
N VAL A 87 -12.67 -1.65 -3.81
CA VAL A 87 -13.53 -1.62 -4.99
C VAL A 87 -13.24 -0.38 -5.84
N LEU A 88 -13.23 0.82 -5.24
CA LEU A 88 -12.93 2.07 -5.95
C LEU A 88 -11.52 2.06 -6.55
N ALA A 89 -10.54 1.51 -5.84
CA ALA A 89 -9.17 1.38 -6.34
C ALA A 89 -9.09 0.46 -7.57
N ARG A 90 -9.84 -0.65 -7.59
CA ARG A 90 -9.94 -1.50 -8.79
C ARG A 90 -10.58 -0.75 -9.96
N VAL A 91 -11.67 -0.03 -9.73
CA VAL A 91 -12.32 0.77 -10.76
C VAL A 91 -11.38 1.84 -11.31
N ALA A 92 -10.65 2.54 -10.43
CA ALA A 92 -9.66 3.54 -10.82
C ALA A 92 -8.49 2.94 -11.61
N ALA A 93 -7.99 1.76 -11.19
CA ALA A 93 -6.95 1.03 -11.91
C ALA A 93 -7.39 0.62 -13.32
N ILE A 94 -8.65 0.17 -13.48
CA ILE A 94 -9.23 -0.14 -14.79
C ILE A 94 -9.37 1.14 -15.61
N MET A 95 -9.91 2.21 -15.03
CA MET A 95 -10.15 3.47 -15.75
C MET A 95 -8.83 4.09 -16.23
N GLY A 96 -7.78 4.07 -15.42
CA GLY A 96 -6.47 4.56 -15.85
C GLY A 96 -5.78 3.62 -16.84
N SER A 97 -6.21 2.37 -17.03
CA SER A 97 -5.64 1.52 -18.10
C SER A 97 -5.97 2.03 -19.51
N PHE A 98 -7.01 2.86 -19.66
CA PHE A 98 -7.35 3.53 -20.91
C PHE A 98 -6.42 4.72 -21.22
N VAL A 99 -5.64 5.18 -20.25
CA VAL A 99 -4.66 6.24 -20.46
C VAL A 99 -3.46 5.66 -21.22
N PRO A 100 -2.97 6.32 -22.30
CA PRO A 100 -1.86 5.82 -23.12
C PRO A 100 -0.51 5.98 -22.41
N TRP A 101 -0.29 5.22 -21.31
CA TRP A 101 0.94 5.27 -20.50
C TRP A 101 2.20 4.96 -21.29
N TYR A 102 2.08 4.25 -22.42
CA TYR A 102 3.18 3.97 -23.33
C TYR A 102 3.87 5.24 -23.87
N ARG A 103 3.21 6.41 -23.85
CA ARG A 103 3.82 7.68 -24.25
C ARG A 103 4.75 8.26 -23.19
N LEU A 104 4.58 7.88 -21.93
CA LEU A 104 5.42 8.31 -20.81
C LEU A 104 6.56 7.31 -20.53
N GLN A 105 6.49 6.13 -21.13
CA GLN A 105 7.47 5.07 -20.96
C GLN A 105 8.49 5.18 -22.10
N GLY A 106 9.78 5.23 -21.78
CA GLY A 106 10.84 5.18 -22.78
C GLY A 106 10.76 3.89 -23.62
N PRO A 107 11.40 3.85 -24.81
CA PRO A 107 11.40 2.68 -25.66
C PRO A 107 11.82 1.45 -24.85
N ARG A 108 10.93 0.46 -24.76
CA ARG A 108 11.21 -0.81 -24.09
C ARG A 108 12.07 -1.64 -25.01
N ASP A 109 13.26 -2.01 -24.55
CA ASP A 109 14.06 -3.03 -25.21
C ASP A 109 13.46 -4.39 -24.88
N TYR A 110 12.98 -5.09 -25.91
CA TYR A 110 12.43 -6.44 -25.81
C TYR A 110 13.47 -7.53 -26.05
N SER A 111 14.75 -7.16 -26.16
CA SER A 111 15.84 -8.10 -26.35
C SER A 111 15.96 -9.07 -25.16
N LEU A 112 16.19 -10.34 -25.45
CA LEU A 112 16.57 -11.32 -24.42
C LEU A 112 17.99 -11.05 -23.97
N PHE A 113 18.20 -10.95 -22.66
CA PHE A 113 19.54 -10.90 -22.12
C PHE A 113 20.29 -12.21 -22.44
N PRO A 114 21.60 -12.16 -22.72
CA PRO A 114 22.40 -13.36 -22.92
C PRO A 114 22.26 -14.32 -21.73
N ASN A 115 22.03 -15.60 -22.01
CA ASN A 115 21.79 -16.67 -21.01
C ASN A 115 20.44 -16.63 -20.27
N TYR A 116 19.52 -15.78 -20.70
CA TYR A 116 18.15 -15.76 -20.18
C TYR A 116 17.17 -16.44 -21.14
N VAL A 117 16.11 -16.99 -20.58
CA VAL A 117 15.00 -17.61 -21.31
C VAL A 117 13.66 -17.05 -20.86
N THR A 118 12.66 -17.08 -21.74
CA THR A 118 11.30 -16.69 -21.37
C THR A 118 10.68 -17.72 -20.41
N PHE A 119 9.76 -17.26 -19.55
CA PHE A 119 8.98 -18.15 -18.66
C PHE A 119 8.24 -19.25 -19.42
N SER A 120 7.72 -18.95 -20.61
CA SER A 120 7.01 -19.92 -21.45
C SER A 120 7.96 -21.03 -21.94
N ALA A 121 9.16 -20.66 -22.41
CA ALA A 121 10.16 -21.62 -22.87
C ALA A 121 10.63 -22.53 -21.73
N LEU A 122 10.85 -22.00 -20.53
CA LEU A 122 11.25 -22.81 -19.37
C LEU A 122 10.16 -23.80 -18.95
N ARG A 123 8.90 -23.36 -18.92
CA ARG A 123 7.75 -24.22 -18.63
C ARG A 123 7.64 -25.35 -19.64
N GLU A 124 7.66 -25.01 -20.92
CA GLU A 124 7.56 -25.99 -22.00
C GLU A 124 8.70 -27.00 -21.95
N HIS A 125 9.93 -26.53 -21.70
CA HIS A 125 11.09 -27.41 -21.55
C HIS A 125 10.94 -28.36 -20.36
N SER A 126 10.49 -27.86 -19.20
CA SER A 126 10.28 -28.68 -18.00
C SER A 126 9.23 -29.78 -18.21
N LEU A 127 8.17 -29.48 -18.99
CA LEU A 127 7.12 -30.45 -19.30
C LEU A 127 7.57 -31.49 -20.33
N ARG A 128 8.35 -31.07 -21.33
CA ARG A 128 8.89 -31.97 -22.36
C ARG A 128 9.95 -32.93 -21.82
N GLU A 129 10.84 -32.47 -20.93
CA GLU A 129 11.88 -33.32 -20.33
C GLU A 129 11.38 -34.11 -19.09
N GLY A 130 10.15 -33.86 -18.61
CA GLY A 130 9.62 -34.51 -17.41
C GLY A 130 10.40 -34.18 -16.13
N ASN A 131 11.12 -33.04 -16.12
CA ASN A 131 12.00 -32.68 -15.02
C ASN A 131 11.23 -31.92 -13.93
N GLU A 132 10.90 -32.63 -12.85
CA GLU A 132 10.14 -32.10 -11.72
C GLU A 132 10.86 -30.94 -11.01
N PHE A 133 12.20 -30.99 -10.93
CA PHE A 133 12.98 -29.91 -10.32
C PHE A 133 12.82 -28.59 -11.11
N LEU A 134 12.92 -28.67 -12.44
CA LEU A 134 12.81 -27.49 -13.30
C LEU A 134 11.40 -26.89 -13.27
N TYR A 135 10.39 -27.76 -13.22
CA TYR A 135 8.99 -27.34 -13.08
C TYR A 135 8.73 -26.64 -11.74
N ASN A 136 9.25 -27.20 -10.63
CA ASN A 136 9.13 -26.59 -9.31
C ASN A 136 9.88 -25.25 -9.21
N TYR A 137 11.02 -25.12 -9.89
CA TYR A 137 11.75 -23.86 -9.99
C TYR A 137 10.94 -22.78 -10.74
N TRP A 138 10.37 -23.12 -11.91
CA TRP A 138 9.46 -22.23 -12.65
C TRP A 138 8.25 -21.83 -11.79
N LYS A 139 7.64 -22.79 -11.09
CA LYS A 139 6.47 -22.56 -10.22
C LYS A 139 6.81 -21.57 -9.10
N ARG A 140 7.96 -21.72 -8.43
CA ARG A 140 8.41 -20.81 -7.36
C ARG A 140 8.61 -19.38 -7.87
N LEU A 141 9.25 -19.20 -9.02
CA LEU A 141 9.46 -17.88 -9.63
C LEU A 141 8.13 -17.21 -10.02
N THR A 142 7.18 -18.00 -10.52
CA THR A 142 5.84 -17.50 -10.87
C THR A 142 5.07 -17.06 -9.62
N MET A 143 5.08 -17.87 -8.56
CA MET A 143 4.46 -17.52 -7.28
C MET A 143 5.06 -16.25 -6.67
N GLN A 144 6.40 -16.13 -6.65
CA GLN A 144 7.05 -14.92 -6.17
C GLN A 144 6.60 -13.68 -6.97
N ARG A 145 6.52 -13.77 -8.30
CA ARG A 145 6.06 -12.66 -9.14
C ARG A 145 4.61 -12.28 -8.83
N GLU A 146 3.73 -13.25 -8.62
CA GLU A 146 2.34 -13.00 -8.23
C GLU A 146 2.25 -12.33 -6.85
N GLU A 147 3.04 -12.76 -5.87
CA GLU A 147 3.13 -12.11 -4.56
C GLU A 147 3.61 -10.66 -4.69
N TRP A 148 4.67 -10.41 -5.47
CA TRP A 148 5.17 -9.05 -5.74
C TRP A 148 4.09 -8.18 -6.40
N ARG A 149 3.35 -8.70 -7.38
CA ARG A 149 2.21 -7.98 -7.99
C ARG A 149 1.13 -7.66 -6.98
N GLN A 150 0.74 -8.63 -6.16
CA GLN A 150 -0.28 -8.43 -5.13
C GLN A 150 0.16 -7.39 -4.10
N GLN A 151 1.41 -7.41 -3.67
CA GLN A 151 1.97 -6.43 -2.74
C GLN A 151 2.00 -5.02 -3.36
N ARG A 152 2.42 -4.88 -4.63
CA ARG A 152 2.36 -3.61 -5.36
C ARG A 152 0.93 -3.09 -5.46
N PHE A 153 0.00 -3.95 -5.85
CA PHE A 153 -1.41 -3.60 -5.94
C PHE A 153 -1.98 -3.14 -4.59
N GLN A 154 -1.71 -3.88 -3.50
CA GLN A 154 -2.12 -3.50 -2.15
C GLN A 154 -1.52 -2.15 -1.71
N THR A 155 -0.27 -1.87 -2.08
CA THR A 155 0.36 -0.58 -1.83
C THR A 155 -0.37 0.54 -2.58
N GLY A 156 -0.70 0.32 -3.85
CA GLY A 156 -1.50 1.27 -4.64
C GLY A 156 -2.89 1.51 -4.04
N VAL A 157 -3.56 0.47 -3.54
CA VAL A 157 -4.86 0.60 -2.84
C VAL A 157 -4.72 1.48 -1.60
N LEU A 158 -3.65 1.31 -0.80
CA LEU A 158 -3.40 2.13 0.38
C LEU A 158 -3.16 3.61 0.02
N VAL A 159 -2.31 3.88 -0.98
CA VAL A 159 -2.03 5.25 -1.42
C VAL A 159 -3.29 5.90 -1.98
N PHE A 160 -4.05 5.20 -2.81
CA PHE A 160 -5.33 5.70 -3.34
C PHE A 160 -6.35 5.97 -2.24
N GLY A 161 -6.48 5.05 -1.29
CA GLY A 161 -7.36 5.24 -0.14
C GLY A 161 -6.98 6.46 0.70
N LEU A 162 -5.67 6.75 0.84
CA LEU A 162 -5.19 7.92 1.57
C LEU A 162 -5.60 9.22 0.87
N VAL A 163 -5.50 9.27 -0.45
CA VAL A 163 -5.96 10.40 -1.26
C VAL A 163 -7.46 10.64 -1.05
N LEU A 164 -8.27 9.56 -1.09
CA LEU A 164 -9.70 9.67 -0.82
C LEU A 164 -9.97 10.21 0.59
N MET A 165 -9.22 9.78 1.60
CA MET A 165 -9.37 10.30 2.96
C MET A 165 -8.94 11.76 3.10
N VAL A 166 -7.89 12.19 2.39
CA VAL A 166 -7.49 13.59 2.32
C VAL A 166 -8.61 14.45 1.73
N ILE A 167 -9.20 14.00 0.62
CA ILE A 167 -10.33 14.69 -0.02
C ILE A 167 -11.55 14.71 0.91
N ALA A 168 -11.88 13.57 1.53
CA ALA A 168 -12.99 13.49 2.47
C ALA A 168 -12.79 14.39 3.69
N ASN A 169 -11.58 14.43 4.27
CA ASN A 169 -11.24 15.30 5.40
C ASN A 169 -11.42 16.78 5.04
N ALA A 170 -10.90 17.20 3.88
CA ALA A 170 -11.08 18.55 3.38
C ALA A 170 -12.57 18.88 3.12
N GLY A 171 -13.33 17.95 2.54
CA GLY A 171 -14.76 18.14 2.26
C GLY A 171 -15.61 18.25 3.52
N VAL A 172 -15.36 17.40 4.52
CA VAL A 172 -16.03 17.43 5.83
C VAL A 172 -15.66 18.71 6.58
N SER A 173 -14.37 19.07 6.59
CA SER A 173 -13.88 20.33 7.16
C SER A 173 -14.58 21.56 6.55
N ALA A 174 -14.76 21.59 5.23
CA ALA A 174 -15.48 22.65 4.55
C ALA A 174 -16.98 22.66 4.88
N HIS A 175 -17.62 21.49 4.99
CA HIS A 175 -19.05 21.38 5.30
C HIS A 175 -19.38 21.86 6.72
N PHE A 176 -18.59 21.46 7.71
CA PHE A 176 -18.79 21.83 9.11
C PHE A 176 -18.11 23.16 9.49
N GLN A 177 -17.38 23.80 8.56
CA GLN A 177 -16.60 25.03 8.80
C GLN A 177 -15.59 24.90 9.96
N LEU A 178 -15.04 23.71 10.14
CA LEU A 178 -14.06 23.40 11.17
C LEU A 178 -12.68 23.25 10.55
N PRO A 179 -11.59 23.77 11.14
CA PRO A 179 -10.24 23.62 10.59
C PRO A 179 -9.71 22.20 10.83
N GLY A 180 -9.98 21.28 9.89
CA GLY A 180 -9.48 19.91 9.93
C GLY A 180 -7.98 19.82 9.68
N LEU A 181 -7.41 18.63 9.77
CA LEU A 181 -5.98 18.37 9.53
C LEU A 181 -5.50 18.92 8.17
N MET A 182 -6.33 18.85 7.14
CA MET A 182 -5.98 19.39 5.82
C MET A 182 -5.92 20.93 5.78
N ALA A 183 -6.68 21.63 6.61
CA ALA A 183 -6.59 23.08 6.73
C ALA A 183 -5.23 23.48 7.32
N TYR A 184 -4.76 22.76 8.34
CA TYR A 184 -3.41 22.96 8.90
C TYR A 184 -2.33 22.58 7.89
N PHE A 185 -2.49 21.48 7.14
CA PHE A 185 -1.56 21.14 6.07
C PHE A 185 -1.45 22.28 5.03
N THR A 186 -2.59 22.86 4.64
CA THR A 186 -2.63 24.02 3.75
C THR A 186 -1.91 25.22 4.34
N PHE A 187 -2.11 25.51 5.63
CA PHE A 187 -1.45 26.62 6.32
C PHE A 187 0.08 26.47 6.33
N TRP A 188 0.59 25.26 6.54
CA TRP A 188 2.04 25.01 6.69
C TRP A 188 2.77 24.92 5.36
N PHE A 189 2.18 24.22 4.38
CA PHE A 189 2.86 23.89 3.12
C PHE A 189 2.31 24.64 1.90
N GLY A 190 1.10 25.21 2.02
CA GLY A 190 0.41 25.90 0.94
C GLY A 190 0.20 25.03 -0.29
N TRP A 191 -0.04 25.69 -1.42
CA TRP A 191 -0.25 25.04 -2.73
C TRP A 191 0.94 24.18 -3.18
N LYS A 192 2.18 24.58 -2.83
CA LYS A 192 3.39 23.86 -3.22
C LYS A 192 3.44 22.46 -2.60
N GLY A 193 2.99 22.31 -1.35
CA GLY A 193 2.87 21.01 -0.69
C GLY A 193 1.93 20.07 -1.42
N TYR A 194 0.75 20.58 -1.82
CA TYR A 194 -0.22 19.79 -2.60
C TYR A 194 0.33 19.38 -3.97
N ALA A 195 1.03 20.26 -4.66
CA ALA A 195 1.65 19.92 -5.95
C ALA A 195 2.67 18.77 -5.81
N LEU A 196 3.56 18.86 -4.82
CA LEU A 196 4.57 17.83 -4.56
C LEU A 196 3.93 16.49 -4.15
N LEU A 197 2.97 16.52 -3.21
CA LEU A 197 2.24 15.31 -2.81
C LEU A 197 1.49 14.68 -3.97
N SER A 198 0.88 15.48 -4.84
CA SER A 198 0.17 14.99 -6.03
C SER A 198 1.12 14.29 -6.99
N ILE A 199 2.30 14.87 -7.27
CA ILE A 199 3.31 14.26 -8.14
C ILE A 199 3.78 12.91 -7.57
N VAL A 200 4.13 12.87 -6.28
CA VAL A 200 4.58 11.65 -5.60
C VAL A 200 3.50 10.57 -5.61
N THR A 201 2.25 10.98 -5.33
CA THR A 201 1.09 10.08 -5.33
C THR A 201 0.83 9.51 -6.71
N LEU A 202 0.83 10.33 -7.76
CA LEU A 202 0.63 9.89 -9.14
C LEU A 202 1.74 8.94 -9.59
N TYR A 203 2.99 9.23 -9.22
CA TYR A 203 4.11 8.35 -9.49
C TYR A 203 3.95 6.99 -8.80
N LEU A 204 3.59 6.97 -7.51
CA LEU A 204 3.36 5.74 -6.76
C LEU A 204 2.18 4.93 -7.30
N LEU A 205 1.07 5.58 -7.67
CA LEU A 205 -0.08 4.91 -8.30
C LEU A 205 0.31 4.34 -9.67
N HIS A 206 1.04 5.12 -10.47
CA HIS A 206 1.54 4.65 -11.76
C HIS A 206 2.41 3.40 -11.60
N TRP A 207 3.35 3.45 -10.67
CA TRP A 207 4.21 2.33 -10.34
C TRP A 207 3.42 1.11 -9.82
N ALA A 208 2.42 1.33 -8.96
CA ALA A 208 1.66 0.27 -8.32
C ALA A 208 0.70 -0.48 -9.25
N TRP A 209 0.09 0.21 -10.22
CA TRP A 209 -1.00 -0.35 -11.04
C TRP A 209 -0.66 -0.58 -12.51
N TRP A 210 0.19 0.26 -13.11
CA TRP A 210 0.42 0.25 -14.57
C TRP A 210 1.88 0.07 -14.98
N SER A 211 2.82 0.09 -14.03
CA SER A 211 4.19 -0.31 -14.33
C SER A 211 4.20 -1.75 -14.82
N SER A 212 4.69 -1.97 -16.04
CA SER A 212 4.95 -3.33 -16.49
C SER A 212 5.92 -3.98 -15.53
N ASP A 213 5.67 -5.24 -15.21
CA ASP A 213 6.77 -6.06 -14.74
C ASP A 213 7.84 -6.14 -15.83
N GLU A 214 9.09 -6.12 -15.41
CA GLU A 214 10.23 -6.48 -16.27
C GLU A 214 9.91 -7.78 -17.02
N ILE A 215 10.30 -7.79 -18.30
CA ILE A 215 10.06 -8.90 -19.21
C ILE A 215 10.48 -10.17 -18.48
N GLY A 216 9.55 -11.12 -18.37
CA GLY A 216 9.78 -12.36 -17.62
C GLY A 216 10.91 -13.16 -18.23
N GLN A 217 12.12 -12.88 -17.80
CA GLN A 217 13.34 -13.53 -18.23
C GLN A 217 13.91 -14.27 -17.03
N ILE A 218 14.16 -15.56 -17.19
CA ILE A 218 14.73 -16.42 -16.16
C ILE A 218 16.15 -16.75 -16.60
N TYR A 219 17.10 -16.57 -15.69
CA TYR A 219 18.47 -17.00 -15.91
C TYR A 219 18.51 -18.53 -15.95
N TYR A 220 18.67 -19.11 -17.14
CA TYR A 220 18.84 -20.55 -17.31
C TYR A 220 19.72 -20.82 -18.55
N PRO A 221 21.04 -20.71 -18.38
CA PRO A 221 22.03 -20.84 -19.45
C PRO A 221 21.91 -22.09 -20.33
N PRO A 222 21.65 -23.31 -19.79
CA PRO A 222 21.67 -24.50 -20.63
C PRO A 222 20.50 -24.55 -21.62
N LEU A 223 19.33 -23.99 -21.29
CA LEU A 223 18.25 -23.84 -22.27
C LEU A 223 18.49 -22.64 -23.20
N ALA A 224 19.07 -21.55 -22.70
CA ALA A 224 19.40 -20.39 -23.53
C ALA A 224 20.38 -20.78 -24.65
N GLU A 225 21.36 -21.62 -24.34
CA GLU A 225 22.30 -22.13 -25.34
C GLU A 225 21.62 -23.08 -26.33
N LYS A 226 20.73 -23.98 -25.87
CA LYS A 226 19.92 -24.86 -26.74
C LYS A 226 19.02 -24.04 -27.69
N LEU A 227 18.34 -23.01 -27.17
CA LEU A 227 17.46 -22.14 -27.96
C LEU A 227 18.26 -21.32 -28.99
N ARG A 228 19.42 -20.81 -28.61
CA ARG A 228 20.32 -20.11 -29.53
C ARG A 228 20.82 -21.03 -30.64
N LYS A 229 21.17 -22.29 -30.31
CA LYS A 229 21.61 -23.29 -31.31
C LYS A 229 20.51 -23.72 -32.29
N ASN A 230 19.24 -23.67 -31.89
CA ASN A 230 18.10 -24.03 -32.75
C ASN A 230 17.54 -22.86 -33.57
N GLN A 231 17.98 -21.62 -33.31
CA GLN A 231 17.61 -20.43 -34.09
C GLN A 231 18.58 -20.11 -35.25
N TYR A 232 19.70 -20.82 -35.32
CA TYR A 232 20.65 -20.86 -36.45
C TYR A 232 20.58 -22.22 -37.13
#